data_AF-A0A178D4Z0-F1
#
_entry.id   AF-A0A178D4Z0-F1
#
_cell.length_a   1.000
_cell.length_b   1.000
_cell.length_c   1.000
_cell.angle_alpha   90.00
_cell.angle_beta   90.00
_cell.angle_gamma   90.00
#
_symmetry.space_group_name_H-M   'P 1'
#
loop_
_entity.id
_entity.type
_entity.pdbx_description
1 polymer ?
#
loop_
_entity_poly.entity_id
_entity_poly.type
_entity_poly.pdbx_seq_one_letter_code
_entity_poly.pdbx_strand_id
1 'polypeptide(L)'
;MEDDKADGVRAREQDNWTPPTKSSASGHIVAEEALGSDLPQGYFTSIHFIATLNGTTVTDKVIGIGGTNIVLQRGEYAIKIPRLSRITQVGDTAVSIDQSRPPQEGDFDYRGVLIRALQNEKDIYRRIGPHEGVTPCYNVSSTPAALQMPLMGEDLHRHLAQNRPGRKTQLAWLRRLAGTLAHIHYPLSARDRGRCPSWDLEGPDALGYSILSDIGQLGAVMFLIVTGRTGRTCQFHLEDDNGDVAWPSRDSLPPTDDVWLGSVIEKCWTRGFKSAGHLALELEQVKDVE
;
A
#
# COMPACT_ATOMS: atom_id res chain seq x y z
N MET A 1 26.01 -22.47 -42.63
CA MET A 1 25.79 -23.81 -42.08
C MET A 1 26.84 -23.99 -41.00
N GLU A 2 26.82 -23.07 -40.01
CA GLU A 2 26.15 -23.22 -38.70
C GLU A 2 26.93 -24.25 -37.88
N ASP A 3 27.87 -23.92 -36.99
CA ASP A 3 27.95 -22.91 -35.91
C ASP A 3 26.83 -23.00 -34.89
N ASP A 4 26.94 -23.99 -33.99
CA ASP A 4 26.17 -24.10 -32.74
C ASP A 4 27.14 -24.10 -31.55
N LYS A 5 27.31 -22.93 -30.94
CA LYS A 5 27.95 -22.75 -29.63
C LYS A 5 26.86 -22.82 -28.56
N ALA A 6 26.89 -23.88 -27.76
CA ALA A 6 26.19 -23.94 -26.49
C ALA A 6 26.99 -23.17 -25.42
N ASP A 7 26.62 -21.92 -25.18
CA ASP A 7 27.16 -21.14 -24.07
C ASP A 7 26.46 -21.51 -22.76
N GLY A 8 27.26 -22.00 -21.80
CA GLY A 8 26.85 -22.32 -20.45
C GLY A 8 26.49 -21.07 -19.65
N VAL A 9 25.23 -20.96 -19.25
CA VAL A 9 24.79 -20.00 -18.24
C VAL A 9 25.15 -20.55 -16.86
N ARG A 10 26.23 -20.03 -16.27
CA ARG A 10 26.52 -20.16 -14.84
C ARG A 10 25.39 -19.48 -14.07
N ALA A 11 24.63 -20.27 -13.31
CA ALA A 11 23.81 -19.78 -12.22
C ALA A 11 24.72 -19.00 -11.24
N ARG A 12 24.50 -17.69 -11.14
CA ARG A 12 25.10 -16.87 -10.07
C ARG A 12 24.31 -17.09 -8.80
N GLU A 13 25.07 -17.23 -7.72
CA GLU A 13 24.65 -17.58 -6.37
C GLU A 13 23.51 -16.69 -5.88
N GLN A 14 22.47 -17.35 -5.36
CA GLN A 14 21.45 -16.74 -4.54
C GLN A 14 22.10 -16.37 -3.21
N ASP A 15 22.23 -15.07 -2.93
CA ASP A 15 22.63 -14.60 -1.61
C ASP A 15 21.59 -15.04 -0.57
N ASN A 16 22.09 -15.82 0.39
CA ASN A 16 21.36 -16.42 1.51
C ASN A 16 20.64 -15.36 2.34
N TRP A 17 19.31 -15.31 2.22
CA TRP A 17 18.45 -14.72 3.24
C TRP A 17 17.77 -15.84 4.03
N THR A 18 18.17 -16.01 5.29
CA THR A 18 17.48 -16.86 6.27
C THR A 18 16.60 -15.97 7.16
N PRO A 19 15.28 -16.22 7.24
CA PRO A 19 14.41 -15.48 8.14
C PRO A 19 14.74 -15.82 9.62
N PRO A 20 14.65 -14.84 10.55
CA PRO A 20 14.85 -15.10 11.96
C PRO A 20 13.77 -16.04 12.50
N THR A 21 14.19 -17.10 13.18
CA THR A 21 13.32 -18.07 13.83
C THR A 21 12.61 -17.42 15.03
N LYS A 22 11.30 -17.67 15.12
CA LYS A 22 10.39 -17.20 16.17
C LYS A 22 10.93 -17.57 17.57
N SER A 23 11.05 -16.59 18.47
CA SER A 23 10.98 -16.88 19.90
C SER A 23 9.51 -16.97 20.31
N SER A 24 9.18 -18.06 21.00
CA SER A 24 7.86 -18.34 21.53
C SER A 24 7.61 -17.48 22.77
N ALA A 25 6.67 -16.53 22.67
CA ALA A 25 5.97 -16.00 23.83
C ALA A 25 4.48 -15.94 23.47
N SER A 26 3.73 -16.89 23.99
CA SER A 26 2.27 -16.91 24.04
C SER A 26 1.79 -15.72 24.85
N GLY A 27 1.33 -14.68 24.16
CA GLY A 27 0.69 -13.50 24.74
C GLY A 27 -0.71 -13.35 24.16
N HIS A 28 -1.73 -13.55 24.99
CA HIS A 28 -3.06 -13.03 24.72
C HIS A 28 -2.95 -11.51 24.62
N ILE A 29 -3.14 -10.95 23.42
CA ILE A 29 -3.25 -9.52 23.21
C ILE A 29 -4.60 -9.27 22.55
N VAL A 30 -5.52 -8.74 23.35
CA VAL A 30 -6.75 -8.08 22.88
C VAL A 30 -6.29 -6.88 22.06
N ALA A 31 -6.84 -6.71 20.86
CA ALA A 31 -6.52 -5.57 20.00
C ALA A 31 -6.98 -4.28 20.70
N GLU A 32 -6.03 -3.55 21.26
CA GLU A 32 -6.19 -2.22 21.82
C GLU A 32 -5.55 -1.22 20.84
N GLU A 33 -6.22 -0.07 20.71
CA GLU A 33 -5.83 1.18 20.03
C GLU A 33 -6.01 1.33 18.52
N ALA A 34 -6.96 2.21 18.16
CA ALA A 34 -6.69 3.37 17.31
C ALA A 34 -7.86 4.38 17.39
N LEU A 35 -7.88 5.24 18.41
CA LEU A 35 -8.54 6.56 18.38
C LEU A 35 -7.82 7.43 19.42
N GLY A 36 -7.49 8.67 19.04
CA GLY A 36 -6.54 9.56 19.71
C GLY A 36 -6.76 9.77 21.20
N SER A 37 -5.66 10.06 21.88
CA SER A 37 -5.56 10.50 23.26
C SER A 37 -6.40 11.77 23.47
N ASP A 38 -7.64 11.63 23.96
CA ASP A 38 -8.36 12.59 24.82
C ASP A 38 -9.83 12.14 25.04
N LEU A 39 -10.05 10.92 25.55
CA LEU A 39 -11.38 10.54 26.07
C LEU A 39 -11.28 9.94 27.49
N PRO A 40 -12.26 10.24 28.39
CA PRO A 40 -12.20 9.81 29.78
C PRO A 40 -12.15 8.29 29.92
N GLN A 41 -11.31 7.81 30.84
CA GLN A 41 -11.23 6.40 31.22
C GLN A 41 -12.55 5.93 31.83
N GLY A 42 -13.37 5.26 31.02
CA GLY A 42 -14.57 4.57 31.47
C GLY A 42 -15.48 4.30 30.28
N TYR A 43 -15.70 3.02 30.00
CA TYR A 43 -16.52 2.46 28.91
C TYR A 43 -15.88 2.54 27.51
N PHE A 44 -15.36 1.41 27.00
CA PHE A 44 -15.55 0.91 25.63
C PHE A 44 -14.70 -0.37 25.45
N THR A 45 -15.21 -1.53 25.88
CA THR A 45 -14.76 -2.81 25.34
C THR A 45 -15.48 -3.02 24.01
N SER A 46 -14.94 -2.48 22.92
CA SER A 46 -15.45 -2.76 21.57
C SER A 46 -15.19 -4.22 21.22
N ILE A 47 -16.15 -5.10 21.53
CA ILE A 47 -16.16 -6.47 21.02
C ILE A 47 -16.46 -6.38 19.52
N HIS A 48 -15.41 -6.32 18.71
CA HIS A 48 -15.54 -6.48 17.27
C HIS A 48 -15.91 -7.93 16.97
N PHE A 49 -17.21 -8.26 16.96
CA PHE A 49 -17.66 -9.46 16.27
C PHE A 49 -17.28 -9.28 14.81
N ILE A 50 -16.31 -10.04 14.32
CA ILE A 50 -15.87 -10.04 12.92
C ILE A 50 -16.38 -11.33 12.31
N ALA A 51 -17.29 -11.24 11.34
CA ALA A 51 -17.81 -12.42 10.67
C ALA A 51 -17.09 -12.67 9.34
N THR A 52 -16.85 -13.94 9.02
CA THR A 52 -16.51 -14.37 7.66
C THR A 52 -17.75 -14.33 6.75
N LEU A 53 -17.55 -14.56 5.45
CA LEU A 53 -18.66 -14.68 4.49
C LEU A 53 -19.67 -15.77 4.85
N ASN A 54 -19.28 -16.75 5.66
CA ASN A 54 -20.13 -17.85 6.12
C ASN A 54 -20.78 -17.56 7.49
N GLY A 55 -20.65 -16.34 8.02
CA GLY A 55 -21.19 -15.95 9.33
C GLY A 55 -20.39 -16.49 10.51
N THR A 56 -19.22 -17.10 10.28
CA THR A 56 -18.37 -17.58 11.38
C THR A 56 -17.56 -16.43 11.98
N THR A 57 -17.44 -16.39 13.30
CA THR A 57 -16.59 -15.41 13.98
C THR A 57 -15.12 -15.67 13.64
N VAL A 58 -14.41 -14.60 13.28
CA VAL A 58 -12.97 -14.61 13.08
C VAL A 58 -12.29 -14.64 14.44
N THR A 59 -11.44 -15.65 14.65
CA THR A 59 -10.61 -15.84 15.84
C THR A 59 -9.13 -15.54 15.60
N ASP A 60 -8.75 -15.32 14.33
CA ASP A 60 -7.40 -14.96 13.94
C ASP A 60 -7.00 -13.58 14.49
N LYS A 61 -5.71 -13.36 14.69
CA LYS A 61 -5.18 -12.05 15.08
C LYS A 61 -5.45 -11.04 13.97
N VAL A 62 -6.20 -9.99 14.29
CA VAL A 62 -6.39 -8.84 13.41
C VAL A 62 -5.14 -7.97 13.43
N ILE A 63 -4.60 -7.66 12.26
CA ILE A 63 -3.39 -6.84 12.09
C ILE A 63 -3.63 -5.56 11.27
N GLY A 64 -4.85 -5.37 10.77
CA GLY A 64 -5.23 -4.13 10.09
C GLY A 64 -6.73 -4.07 9.83
N ILE A 65 -7.33 -2.88 9.96
CA ILE A 65 -8.75 -2.64 9.73
C ILE A 65 -8.89 -1.47 8.76
N GLY A 66 -9.55 -1.69 7.64
CA GLY A 66 -9.89 -0.66 6.65
C GLY A 66 -11.39 -0.38 6.60
N GLY A 67 -11.78 0.54 5.70
CA GLY A 67 -13.18 0.86 5.45
C GLY A 67 -13.98 -0.30 4.86
N THR A 68 -13.36 -1.08 3.97
CA THR A 68 -14.00 -2.20 3.25
C THR A 68 -13.54 -3.58 3.70
N ASN A 69 -12.35 -3.67 4.29
CA ASN A 69 -11.65 -4.92 4.52
C ASN A 69 -11.00 -4.99 5.89
N ILE A 70 -10.69 -6.20 6.34
CA ILE A 70 -9.89 -6.49 7.53
C ILE A 70 -8.74 -7.42 7.12
N VAL A 71 -7.59 -7.25 7.77
CA VAL A 71 -6.38 -8.05 7.53
C VAL A 71 -6.11 -8.90 8.76
N LEU A 72 -5.99 -10.20 8.54
CA LEU A 72 -5.77 -11.22 9.54
C LEU A 72 -4.38 -11.83 9.39
N GLN A 73 -3.74 -12.16 10.49
CA GLN A 73 -2.50 -12.93 10.47
C GLN A 73 -2.83 -14.42 10.56
N ARG A 74 -2.40 -15.20 9.55
CA ARG A 74 -2.47 -16.67 9.56
C ARG A 74 -1.10 -17.27 9.24
N GLY A 75 -0.39 -17.70 10.29
CA GLY A 75 0.97 -18.21 10.15
C GLY A 75 1.92 -17.13 9.62
N GLU A 76 2.47 -17.36 8.44
CA GLU A 76 3.38 -16.44 7.72
C GLU A 76 2.67 -15.57 6.68
N TYR A 77 1.33 -15.59 6.68
CA TYR A 77 0.51 -14.86 5.71
C TYR A 77 -0.32 -13.77 6.37
N ALA A 78 -0.50 -12.69 5.62
CA ALA A 78 -1.56 -11.70 5.83
C ALA A 78 -2.75 -12.05 4.91
N ILE A 79 -3.93 -12.22 5.50
CA ILE A 79 -5.17 -12.57 4.81
C ILE A 79 -6.13 -11.39 4.90
N LYS A 80 -6.38 -10.72 3.77
CA LYS A 80 -7.35 -9.64 3.66
C LYS A 80 -8.71 -10.21 3.27
N ILE A 81 -9.73 -9.96 4.08
CA ILE A 81 -11.11 -10.41 3.86
C ILE A 81 -12.11 -9.23 3.99
N PRO A 82 -13.34 -9.34 3.48
CA PRO A 82 -14.34 -8.29 3.60
C PRO A 82 -14.66 -8.00 5.06
N ARG A 83 -14.80 -6.72 5.40
CA ARG A 83 -15.23 -6.27 6.73
C ARG A 83 -16.75 -6.30 6.80
N LEU A 84 -17.31 -7.49 7.01
CA LEU A 84 -18.76 -7.71 6.98
C LEU A 84 -19.48 -7.19 8.23
N SER A 85 -18.77 -6.93 9.31
CA SER A 85 -19.36 -6.42 10.54
C SER A 85 -18.61 -5.20 11.05
N ARG A 86 -19.39 -4.21 11.50
CA ARG A 86 -18.88 -2.94 12.03
C ARG A 86 -19.83 -2.40 13.08
N ILE A 87 -19.26 -1.71 14.06
CA ILE A 87 -20.02 -0.93 15.03
C ILE A 87 -19.99 0.52 14.55
N THR A 88 -21.16 1.15 14.48
CA THR A 88 -21.31 2.55 14.06
C THR A 88 -22.12 3.28 15.12
N GLN A 89 -21.72 4.50 15.47
CA GLN A 89 -22.48 5.36 16.37
C GLN A 89 -23.56 6.09 15.57
N VAL A 90 -24.81 5.99 16.03
CA VAL A 90 -25.95 6.73 15.50
C VAL A 90 -26.55 7.53 16.66
N GLY A 91 -26.22 8.83 16.71
CA GLY A 91 -26.42 9.64 17.91
C GLY A 91 -25.60 9.08 19.08
N ASP A 92 -26.23 8.91 20.24
CA ASP A 92 -25.61 8.34 21.44
C ASP A 92 -25.68 6.79 21.50
N THR A 93 -26.13 6.13 20.42
CA THR A 93 -26.34 4.68 20.38
C THR A 93 -25.34 3.97 19.48
N ALA A 94 -24.64 2.98 20.03
CA ALA A 94 -23.79 2.08 19.26
C ALA A 94 -24.65 1.02 18.54
N VAL A 95 -24.65 1.06 17.21
CA VAL A 95 -25.37 0.11 16.36
C VAL A 95 -24.37 -0.90 15.79
N SER A 96 -24.63 -2.19 16.02
CA SER A 96 -23.91 -3.28 15.34
C SER A 96 -24.53 -3.54 13.98
N ILE A 97 -23.73 -3.40 12.93
CA ILE A 97 -24.11 -3.71 11.55
C ILE A 97 -23.45 -5.02 11.18
N ASP A 98 -24.26 -6.01 10.78
CA ASP A 98 -23.81 -7.31 10.27
C ASP A 98 -24.30 -7.52 8.83
N GLN A 99 -23.35 -7.59 7.90
CA GLN A 99 -23.51 -7.82 6.46
C GLN A 99 -23.03 -9.22 6.05
N SER A 100 -22.88 -10.13 7.03
CA SER A 100 -22.53 -11.53 6.77
C SER A 100 -23.64 -12.28 6.02
N ARG A 101 -24.89 -11.80 6.11
CA ARG A 101 -26.05 -12.35 5.42
C ARG A 101 -26.34 -11.62 4.11
N PRO A 102 -26.98 -12.29 3.12
CA PRO A 102 -27.50 -11.62 1.94
C PRO A 102 -28.49 -10.49 2.32
N PRO A 103 -28.55 -9.39 1.55
CA PRO A 103 -29.54 -8.33 1.76
C PRO A 103 -30.96 -8.88 1.58
N GLN A 104 -31.94 -8.25 2.24
CA GLN A 104 -33.35 -8.55 1.95
C GLN A 104 -33.74 -7.94 0.60
N GLU A 105 -34.85 -8.39 0.03
CA GLU A 105 -35.36 -7.83 -1.22
C GLU A 105 -35.69 -6.33 -1.03
N GLY A 106 -35.12 -5.49 -1.91
CA GLY A 106 -35.23 -4.03 -1.82
C GLY A 106 -34.14 -3.33 -1.02
N ASP A 107 -33.35 -4.06 -0.23
CA ASP A 107 -32.22 -3.48 0.51
C ASP A 107 -31.00 -3.25 -0.40
N PHE A 108 -30.21 -2.23 -0.06
CA PHE A 108 -28.93 -2.00 -0.72
C PHE A 108 -27.92 -3.12 -0.38
N ASP A 109 -27.36 -3.74 -1.42
CA ASP A 109 -26.41 -4.84 -1.30
C ASP A 109 -24.99 -4.37 -0.91
N TYR A 110 -24.84 -3.96 0.35
CA TYR A 110 -23.52 -3.61 0.91
C TYR A 110 -22.55 -4.78 0.88
N ARG A 111 -23.02 -6.00 1.16
CA ARG A 111 -22.19 -7.22 1.12
C ARG A 111 -21.54 -7.39 -0.24
N GLY A 112 -22.32 -7.26 -1.31
CA GLY A 112 -21.81 -7.32 -2.69
C GLY A 112 -20.80 -6.23 -2.99
N VAL A 113 -20.97 -5.00 -2.47
CA VAL A 113 -19.98 -3.93 -2.61
C VAL A 113 -18.63 -4.32 -1.98
N LEU A 114 -18.65 -4.87 -0.75
CA LEU A 114 -17.43 -5.30 -0.06
C LEU A 114 -16.73 -6.48 -0.76
N ILE A 115 -17.51 -7.43 -1.27
CA ILE A 115 -17.00 -8.57 -2.05
C ILE A 115 -16.36 -8.07 -3.36
N ARG A 116 -17.06 -7.19 -4.09
CA ARG A 116 -16.57 -6.59 -5.35
C ARG A 116 -15.29 -5.81 -5.13
N ALA A 117 -15.10 -5.15 -3.98
CA ALA A 117 -13.87 -4.43 -3.68
C ALA A 117 -12.62 -5.34 -3.71
N LEU A 118 -12.68 -6.54 -3.12
CA LEU A 118 -11.56 -7.49 -3.18
C LEU A 118 -11.41 -8.17 -4.54
N GLN A 119 -12.51 -8.37 -5.27
CA GLN A 119 -12.45 -8.88 -6.64
C GLN A 119 -11.75 -7.88 -7.56
N ASN A 120 -12.11 -6.59 -7.45
CA ASN A 120 -11.41 -5.51 -8.13
C ASN A 120 -9.93 -5.51 -7.74
N GLU A 121 -9.59 -5.64 -6.45
CA GLU A 121 -8.21 -5.73 -5.98
C GLU A 121 -7.43 -6.90 -6.63
N LYS A 122 -8.07 -8.07 -6.80
CA LYS A 122 -7.46 -9.19 -7.55
C LYS A 122 -7.26 -8.86 -9.02
N ASP A 123 -8.20 -8.17 -9.66
CA ASP A 123 -8.06 -7.75 -11.05
C ASP A 123 -6.91 -6.75 -11.23
N ILE A 124 -6.67 -5.89 -10.23
CA ILE A 124 -5.48 -5.04 -10.16
C ILE A 124 -4.21 -5.89 -10.19
N TYR A 125 -4.11 -6.89 -9.31
CA TYR A 125 -2.96 -7.81 -9.28
C TYR A 125 -2.76 -8.57 -10.59
N ARG A 126 -3.85 -9.05 -11.23
CA ARG A 126 -3.78 -9.75 -12.53
C ARG A 126 -3.23 -8.85 -13.62
N ARG A 127 -3.62 -7.58 -13.61
CA ARG A 127 -3.22 -6.61 -14.61
C ARG A 127 -1.78 -6.14 -14.41
N ILE A 128 -1.39 -5.81 -13.18
CA ILE A 128 -0.02 -5.42 -12.87
C ILE A 128 0.93 -6.60 -13.15
N GLY A 129 0.50 -7.81 -12.83
CA GLY A 129 1.32 -9.01 -12.95
C GLY A 129 2.43 -9.07 -11.89
N PRO A 130 3.23 -10.15 -11.87
CA PRO A 130 4.34 -10.28 -10.94
C PRO A 130 5.40 -9.21 -11.18
N HIS A 131 5.86 -8.55 -10.11
CA HIS A 131 6.94 -7.57 -10.16
C HIS A 131 7.66 -7.54 -8.81
N GLU A 132 8.99 -7.41 -8.77
CA GLU A 132 9.74 -7.56 -7.50
C GLU A 132 9.38 -6.50 -6.45
N GLY A 133 9.00 -5.30 -6.89
CA GLY A 133 8.60 -4.22 -5.99
C GLY A 133 7.12 -4.22 -5.60
N VAL A 134 6.33 -5.18 -6.10
CA VAL A 134 4.91 -5.33 -5.74
C VAL A 134 4.76 -6.56 -4.86
N THR A 135 4.16 -6.39 -3.68
CA THR A 135 3.87 -7.51 -2.77
C THR A 135 3.09 -8.61 -3.50
N PRO A 136 3.56 -9.86 -3.54
CA PRO A 136 2.85 -10.92 -4.24
C PRO A 136 1.51 -11.22 -3.57
N CYS A 137 0.49 -11.47 -4.40
CA CYS A 137 -0.76 -12.07 -3.97
C CYS A 137 -0.78 -13.53 -4.44
N TYR A 138 -0.86 -14.47 -3.51
CA TYR A 138 -0.70 -15.90 -3.80
C TYR A 138 -1.96 -16.58 -4.34
N ASN A 139 -3.12 -15.96 -4.15
CA ASN A 139 -4.42 -16.54 -4.48
C ASN A 139 -5.22 -15.68 -5.49
N VAL A 140 -4.51 -14.95 -6.36
CA VAL A 140 -5.09 -14.06 -7.38
C VAL A 140 -6.12 -14.79 -8.24
N SER A 141 -5.86 -16.04 -8.64
CA SER A 141 -6.77 -16.83 -9.50
C SER A 141 -7.89 -17.53 -8.72
N SER A 142 -7.92 -17.43 -7.39
CA SER A 142 -8.94 -18.11 -6.57
C SER A 142 -10.28 -17.38 -6.58
N THR A 143 -11.37 -18.14 -6.49
CA THR A 143 -12.76 -17.64 -6.42
C THR A 143 -13.11 -16.88 -5.13
N PRO A 144 -12.68 -17.31 -3.93
CA PRO A 144 -13.08 -16.64 -2.68
C PRO A 144 -12.67 -15.16 -2.66
N ALA A 145 -13.51 -14.30 -2.08
CA ALA A 145 -13.20 -12.88 -1.88
C ALA A 145 -12.25 -12.74 -0.68
N ALA A 146 -10.99 -13.09 -0.89
CA ALA A 146 -9.90 -12.94 0.07
C ALA A 146 -8.58 -12.77 -0.70
N LEU A 147 -7.66 -11.97 -0.17
CA LEU A 147 -6.29 -11.87 -0.67
C LEU A 147 -5.34 -12.48 0.35
N GLN A 148 -4.48 -13.37 -0.11
CA GLN A 148 -3.40 -13.94 0.68
C GLN A 148 -2.08 -13.35 0.19
N MET A 149 -1.36 -12.72 1.12
CA MET A 149 -0.09 -12.04 0.90
C MET A 149 0.93 -12.51 1.95
N PRO A 150 2.24 -12.36 1.71
CA PRO A 150 3.23 -12.58 2.76
C PRO A 150 2.97 -11.63 3.93
N LEU A 151 3.14 -12.12 5.14
CA LEU A 151 3.16 -11.28 6.33
C LEU A 151 4.42 -10.42 6.29
N MET A 152 4.25 -9.12 6.08
CA MET A 152 5.35 -8.16 6.14
C MET A 152 5.73 -7.89 7.59
N GLY A 153 7.01 -7.56 7.81
CA GLY A 153 7.53 -7.15 9.10
C GLY A 153 7.04 -5.76 9.49
N GLU A 154 7.96 -4.92 9.95
CA GLU A 154 7.66 -3.54 10.30
C GLU A 154 7.37 -2.66 9.07
N ASP A 155 6.54 -1.62 9.26
CA ASP A 155 6.34 -0.58 8.27
C ASP A 155 7.58 0.32 8.12
N LEU A 156 7.69 0.98 6.97
CA LEU A 156 8.86 1.80 6.62
C LEU A 156 9.11 2.93 7.62
N HIS A 157 8.07 3.52 8.21
CA HIS A 157 8.22 4.64 9.14
C HIS A 157 8.86 4.17 10.45
N ARG A 158 8.34 3.06 11.01
CA ARG A 158 8.92 2.42 12.20
C ARG A 158 10.34 1.94 11.93
N HIS A 159 10.59 1.33 10.76
CA HIS A 159 11.93 0.89 10.39
C HIS A 159 12.92 2.06 10.35
N LEU A 160 12.59 3.15 9.67
CA LEU A 160 13.46 4.33 9.55
C LEU A 160 13.69 5.04 10.88
N ALA A 161 12.75 4.94 11.84
CA ALA A 161 12.92 5.49 13.18
C ALA A 161 14.04 4.78 13.96
N GLN A 162 14.28 3.49 13.68
CA GLN A 162 15.21 2.64 14.41
C GLN A 162 16.51 2.38 13.62
N ASN A 163 16.39 2.24 12.30
CA ASN A 163 17.42 1.73 11.42
C ASN A 163 17.46 2.59 10.15
N ARG A 164 18.19 3.71 10.19
CA ARG A 164 18.36 4.56 9.01
C ARG A 164 19.49 4.03 8.13
N PRO A 165 19.20 3.52 6.93
CA PRO A 165 20.24 2.98 6.06
C PRO A 165 21.12 4.10 5.47
N GLY A 166 22.34 3.75 5.08
CA GLY A 166 23.27 4.65 4.38
C GLY A 166 22.77 5.04 2.99
N ARG A 167 23.36 6.11 2.42
CA ARG A 167 22.92 6.71 1.15
C ARG A 167 22.87 5.72 -0.01
N LYS A 168 23.85 4.83 -0.14
CA LYS A 168 23.85 3.78 -1.17
C LYS A 168 22.58 2.91 -1.12
N THR A 169 22.21 2.43 0.06
CA THR A 169 21.01 1.62 0.26
C THR A 169 19.73 2.45 0.06
N GLN A 170 19.71 3.69 0.55
CA GLN A 170 18.59 4.61 0.30
C GLN A 170 18.37 4.82 -1.20
N LEU A 171 19.42 5.11 -1.98
CA LEU A 171 19.33 5.30 -3.43
C LEU A 171 18.82 4.04 -4.14
N ALA A 172 19.30 2.86 -3.74
CA ALA A 172 18.82 1.59 -4.28
C ALA A 172 17.31 1.38 -4.01
N TRP A 173 16.83 1.71 -2.81
CA TRP A 173 15.40 1.66 -2.49
C TRP A 173 14.59 2.63 -3.35
N LEU A 174 15.07 3.87 -3.53
CA LEU A 174 14.37 4.89 -4.31
C LEU A 174 14.30 4.53 -5.80
N ARG A 175 15.39 4.00 -6.39
CA ARG A 175 15.39 3.47 -7.76
C ARG A 175 14.36 2.36 -7.92
N ARG A 176 14.32 1.40 -6.99
CA ARG A 176 13.34 0.30 -7.00
C ARG A 176 11.90 0.81 -6.87
N LEU A 177 11.63 1.77 -5.99
CA LEU A 177 10.29 2.37 -5.82
C LEU A 177 9.84 3.09 -7.10
N ALA A 178 10.69 3.93 -7.69
CA ALA A 178 10.37 4.65 -8.92
C ALA A 178 10.17 3.70 -10.12
N GLY A 179 11.03 2.70 -10.28
CA GLY A 179 10.88 1.67 -11.31
C GLY A 179 9.60 0.84 -11.14
N THR A 180 9.25 0.51 -9.90
CA THR A 180 7.99 -0.18 -9.58
C THR A 180 6.79 0.68 -9.90
N LEU A 181 6.82 1.97 -9.56
CA LEU A 181 5.73 2.88 -9.90
C LEU A 181 5.57 3.01 -11.42
N ALA A 182 6.68 3.08 -12.17
CA ALA A 182 6.65 3.07 -13.63
C ALA A 182 6.02 1.80 -14.20
N HIS A 183 6.31 0.63 -13.60
CA HIS A 183 5.65 -0.64 -13.97
C HIS A 183 4.15 -0.62 -13.67
N ILE A 184 3.73 -0.06 -12.53
CA ILE A 184 2.30 0.04 -12.16
C ILE A 184 1.55 0.98 -13.10
N HIS A 185 2.14 2.11 -13.48
CA HIS A 185 1.54 3.08 -14.40
C HIS A 185 1.42 2.56 -15.82
N TYR A 186 2.36 1.70 -16.25
CA TYR A 186 2.38 1.17 -17.60
C TYR A 186 2.73 -0.34 -17.59
N PRO A 187 1.83 -1.21 -17.08
CA PRO A 187 2.13 -2.62 -16.95
C PRO A 187 2.27 -3.23 -18.35
N LEU A 188 3.33 -4.00 -18.55
CA LEU A 188 3.64 -4.64 -19.84
C LEU A 188 2.46 -5.46 -20.39
N SER A 189 1.60 -6.01 -19.52
CA SER A 189 0.41 -6.78 -19.89
C SER A 189 -0.71 -5.94 -20.55
N ALA A 190 -0.66 -4.62 -20.45
CA ALA A 190 -1.60 -3.68 -21.06
C ALA A 190 -1.21 -3.27 -22.49
N ARG A 191 -0.01 -3.64 -22.97
CA ARG A 191 0.38 -3.43 -24.39
C ARG A 191 -0.36 -4.38 -25.35
N ASP A 192 -0.72 -5.57 -24.89
CA ASP A 192 -1.34 -6.62 -25.73
C ASP A 192 -2.87 -6.74 -25.57
N ARG A 193 -3.46 -6.08 -24.58
CA ARG A 193 -4.91 -6.11 -24.31
C ARG A 193 -5.37 -4.67 -24.19
N GLY A 194 -6.12 -4.20 -25.19
CA GLY A 194 -6.55 -2.81 -25.36
C GLY A 194 -6.82 -2.05 -24.05
N ARG A 195 -6.42 -0.78 -24.05
CA ARG A 195 -6.50 0.16 -22.92
C ARG A 195 -7.85 0.05 -22.18
N CYS A 196 -7.84 -0.38 -20.93
CA CYS A 196 -9.06 -0.39 -20.11
C CYS A 196 -9.41 1.05 -19.69
N PRO A 197 -10.60 1.58 -20.02
CA PRO A 197 -10.98 2.97 -19.76
C PRO A 197 -11.00 3.36 -18.28
N SER A 198 -11.24 2.40 -17.38
CA SER A 198 -11.30 2.66 -15.92
C SER A 198 -9.92 2.87 -15.28
N TRP A 199 -8.86 2.99 -16.09
CA TRP A 199 -7.47 3.00 -15.66
C TRP A 199 -6.65 3.96 -16.53
N ASP A 200 -7.31 5.00 -16.98
CA ASP A 200 -6.64 6.15 -17.55
C ASP A 200 -6.07 6.97 -16.39
N LEU A 201 -4.75 6.89 -16.21
CA LEU A 201 -4.03 7.66 -15.20
C LEU A 201 -3.34 8.89 -15.83
N GLU A 202 -3.54 9.14 -17.13
CA GLU A 202 -2.89 10.26 -17.84
C GLU A 202 -3.42 11.62 -17.34
N GLY A 203 -4.67 11.68 -16.85
CA GLY A 203 -5.27 12.84 -16.20
C GLY A 203 -5.78 12.52 -14.78
N PRO A 204 -6.03 13.55 -13.94
CA PRO A 204 -6.65 13.37 -12.63
C PRO A 204 -8.09 12.88 -12.78
N ASP A 205 -8.46 11.89 -11.96
CA ASP A 205 -9.86 11.53 -11.76
C ASP A 205 -10.60 12.59 -10.91
N ALA A 206 -11.87 12.34 -10.59
CA ALA A 206 -12.69 13.25 -9.80
C ALA A 206 -12.16 13.48 -8.36
N LEU A 207 -11.24 12.63 -7.88
CA LEU A 207 -10.59 12.72 -6.58
C LEU A 207 -9.14 13.22 -6.70
N GLY A 208 -8.69 13.60 -7.90
CA GLY A 208 -7.37 14.13 -8.16
C GLY A 208 -6.29 13.07 -8.40
N TYR A 209 -6.64 11.78 -8.36
CA TYR A 209 -5.67 10.71 -8.55
C TYR A 209 -5.22 10.61 -10.01
N SER A 210 -3.91 10.59 -10.21
CA SER A 210 -3.24 10.54 -11.51
C SER A 210 -1.81 9.99 -11.36
N ILE A 211 -1.15 9.77 -12.50
CA ILE A 211 0.30 9.53 -12.54
C ILE A 211 1.07 10.60 -11.75
N LEU A 212 0.66 11.87 -11.89
CA LEU A 212 1.36 12.99 -11.24
C LEU A 212 1.16 12.97 -9.74
N SER A 213 -0.05 12.70 -9.24
CA SER A 213 -0.26 12.62 -7.79
C SER A 213 0.53 11.49 -7.15
N ASP A 214 0.64 10.34 -7.82
CA ASP A 214 1.47 9.23 -7.35
C ASP A 214 2.96 9.61 -7.29
N ILE A 215 3.45 10.34 -8.30
CA ILE A 215 4.82 10.88 -8.29
C ILE A 215 5.01 11.86 -7.13
N GLY A 216 4.03 12.72 -6.86
CA GLY A 216 4.05 13.65 -5.73
C GLY A 216 4.10 12.95 -4.37
N GLN A 217 3.28 11.91 -4.19
CA GLN A 217 3.28 11.06 -2.99
C GLN A 217 4.60 10.28 -2.86
N LEU A 218 5.16 9.77 -3.95
CA LEU A 218 6.49 9.16 -3.94
C LEU A 218 7.57 10.18 -3.56
N GLY A 219 7.44 11.46 -3.96
CA GLY A 219 8.29 12.55 -3.49
C GLY A 219 8.29 12.71 -1.96
N ALA A 220 7.12 12.56 -1.31
CA ALA A 220 7.02 12.57 0.15
C ALA A 220 7.72 11.36 0.79
N VAL A 221 7.61 10.17 0.18
CA VAL A 221 8.33 8.96 0.62
C VAL A 221 9.85 9.12 0.44
N MET A 222 10.29 9.71 -0.68
CA MET A 222 11.70 10.02 -0.93
C MET A 222 12.25 10.96 0.15
N PHE A 223 11.52 12.03 0.46
CA PHE A 223 11.88 12.95 1.53
C PHE A 223 11.99 12.25 2.88
N LEU A 224 11.03 11.38 3.22
CA LEU A 224 11.07 10.59 4.45
C LEU A 224 12.30 9.69 4.53
N ILE A 225 12.59 8.92 3.48
CA ILE A 225 13.75 8.02 3.42
C ILE A 225 15.05 8.81 3.55
N VAL A 226 15.20 9.88 2.76
CA VAL A 226 16.42 10.68 2.73
C VAL A 226 16.67 11.38 4.06
N THR A 227 15.64 11.96 4.69
CA THR A 227 15.83 12.81 5.87
C THR A 227 15.73 12.04 7.19
N GLY A 228 15.06 10.87 7.19
CA GLY A 228 14.75 10.11 8.40
C GLY A 228 13.82 10.84 9.38
N ARG A 229 13.14 11.92 8.94
CA ARG A 229 12.26 12.70 9.81
C ARG A 229 10.93 11.99 9.99
N THR A 230 10.79 11.26 11.08
CA THR A 230 9.57 10.51 11.43
C THR A 230 8.54 11.34 12.22
N GLY A 231 8.92 12.48 12.79
CA GLY A 231 8.05 13.29 13.66
C GLY A 231 7.03 14.19 12.95
N ARG A 232 7.44 14.95 11.92
CA ARG A 232 6.50 15.66 11.03
C ARG A 232 6.47 14.89 9.72
N THR A 233 5.39 14.14 9.48
CA THR A 233 5.20 13.46 8.21
C THR A 233 5.06 14.51 7.12
N CYS A 234 5.82 14.36 6.03
CA CYS A 234 5.57 15.13 4.82
C CYS A 234 4.20 14.67 4.29
N GLN A 235 3.17 15.48 4.49
CA GLN A 235 1.81 15.15 4.07
C GLN A 235 1.57 15.72 2.67
N PHE A 236 1.68 14.85 1.67
CA PHE A 236 1.25 15.17 0.31
C PHE A 236 -0.23 14.77 0.18
N HIS A 237 -1.12 15.70 0.53
CA HIS A 237 -2.57 15.52 0.41
C HIS A 237 -3.10 16.26 -0.80
N LEU A 238 -4.07 15.66 -1.48
CA LEU A 238 -4.76 16.23 -2.65
C LEU A 238 -6.05 16.96 -2.27
N GLU A 239 -6.24 17.25 -1.00
CA GLU A 239 -7.43 17.87 -0.44
C GLU A 239 -6.97 19.13 0.29
N ASP A 240 -7.58 20.27 -0.03
CA ASP A 240 -7.33 21.52 0.68
C ASP A 240 -8.12 21.61 1.99
N ASP A 241 -7.97 22.72 2.72
CA ASP A 241 -8.65 22.93 4.00
C ASP A 241 -10.19 23.00 3.87
N ASN A 242 -10.72 23.16 2.66
CA ASN A 242 -12.15 23.19 2.37
C ASN A 242 -12.70 21.81 1.95
N GLY A 243 -11.85 20.81 1.80
CA GLY A 243 -12.23 19.50 1.28
C GLY A 243 -12.23 19.43 -0.24
N ASP A 244 -11.75 20.46 -0.93
CA ASP A 244 -11.70 20.50 -2.39
C ASP A 244 -10.44 19.80 -2.91
N VAL A 245 -10.59 19.10 -4.03
CA VAL A 245 -9.49 18.39 -4.68
C VAL A 245 -8.50 19.42 -5.26
N ALA A 246 -7.34 19.54 -4.63
CA ALA A 246 -6.31 20.50 -4.99
C ALA A 246 -4.92 19.92 -4.82
N TRP A 247 -3.99 20.36 -5.67
CA TRP A 247 -2.59 20.04 -5.49
C TRP A 247 -2.01 20.83 -4.32
N PRO A 248 -1.20 20.22 -3.45
CA PRO A 248 -0.69 20.91 -2.27
C PRO A 248 0.16 22.12 -2.67
N SER A 249 -0.05 23.23 -1.96
CA SER A 249 0.80 24.41 -2.11
C SER A 249 2.26 24.06 -1.83
N ARG A 250 3.20 24.66 -2.58
CA ARG A 250 4.62 24.42 -2.33
C ARG A 250 5.02 24.81 -0.90
N ASP A 251 4.39 25.85 -0.34
CA ASP A 251 4.70 26.36 1.00
C ASP A 251 4.20 25.44 2.12
N SER A 252 3.25 24.52 1.85
CA SER A 252 2.83 23.52 2.83
C SER A 252 3.77 22.31 2.89
N LEU A 253 4.66 22.16 1.91
CA LEU A 253 5.63 21.08 1.83
C LEU A 253 7.00 21.51 2.39
N PRO A 254 7.79 20.59 2.98
CA PRO A 254 9.10 20.92 3.51
C PRO A 254 10.07 21.53 2.48
N PRO A 255 11.04 22.37 2.87
CA PRO A 255 12.08 22.86 1.97
C PRO A 255 13.04 21.74 1.56
N THR A 256 13.63 21.86 0.37
CA THR A 256 14.51 20.84 -0.25
C THR A 256 15.94 21.31 -0.49
N ASP A 257 16.26 22.58 -0.25
CA ASP A 257 17.55 23.19 -0.66
C ASP A 257 18.78 22.46 -0.09
N ASP A 258 18.70 22.01 1.17
CA ASP A 258 19.78 21.30 1.87
C ASP A 258 19.53 19.79 2.00
N VAL A 259 18.67 19.24 1.15
CA VAL A 259 18.28 17.83 1.17
C VAL A 259 19.01 17.08 0.06
N TRP A 260 19.65 15.95 0.39
CA TRP A 260 20.23 15.06 -0.61
C TRP A 260 19.11 14.52 -1.52
N LEU A 261 19.25 14.63 -2.85
CA LEU A 261 18.14 14.42 -3.82
C LEU A 261 17.02 15.47 -3.77
N GLY A 262 17.24 16.61 -3.11
CA GLY A 262 16.28 17.70 -2.99
C GLY A 262 15.75 18.18 -4.33
N SER A 263 16.60 18.29 -5.35
CA SER A 263 16.19 18.68 -6.71
C SER A 263 15.24 17.67 -7.38
N VAL A 264 15.41 16.37 -7.11
CA VAL A 264 14.52 15.32 -7.63
C VAL A 264 13.18 15.36 -6.90
N ILE A 265 13.20 15.51 -5.56
CA ILE A 265 12.00 15.65 -4.73
C ILE A 265 11.20 16.90 -5.16
N GLU A 266 11.89 18.01 -5.39
CA GLU A 266 11.28 19.26 -5.83
C GLU A 266 10.56 19.08 -7.18
N LYS A 267 11.17 18.38 -8.14
CA LYS A 267 10.52 18.02 -9.41
C LYS A 267 9.27 17.16 -9.19
N CYS A 268 9.25 16.25 -8.21
CA CYS A 268 8.04 15.47 -7.90
C CYS A 268 6.89 16.39 -7.43
N TRP A 269 7.18 17.37 -6.58
CA TRP A 269 6.16 18.25 -5.99
C TRP A 269 5.73 19.40 -6.91
N THR A 270 6.57 19.80 -7.86
CA THR A 270 6.29 20.87 -8.83
C THR A 270 5.82 20.34 -10.20
N ARG A 271 5.49 19.05 -10.29
CA ARG A 271 5.05 18.37 -11.53
C ARG A 271 6.09 18.43 -12.66
N GLY A 272 7.38 18.40 -12.31
CA GLY A 272 8.50 18.43 -13.24
C GLY A 272 8.70 17.12 -14.02
N PHE A 273 8.07 16.02 -13.61
CA PHE A 273 8.10 14.74 -14.33
C PHE A 273 6.80 14.49 -15.09
N LYS A 274 6.93 13.96 -16.32
CA LYS A 274 5.78 13.56 -17.15
C LYS A 274 5.26 12.16 -16.85
N SER A 275 6.10 11.30 -16.26
CA SER A 275 5.74 9.94 -15.87
C SER A 275 6.71 9.40 -14.82
N ALA A 276 6.31 8.33 -14.12
CA ALA A 276 7.20 7.64 -13.18
C ALA A 276 8.45 7.05 -13.86
N GLY A 277 8.37 6.73 -15.17
CA GLY A 277 9.54 6.33 -15.95
C GLY A 277 10.60 7.44 -16.09
N HIS A 278 10.18 8.70 -16.23
CA HIS A 278 11.12 9.83 -16.24
C HIS A 278 11.78 10.04 -14.88
N LEU A 279 11.02 9.87 -13.79
CA LEU A 279 11.57 9.89 -12.43
C LEU A 279 12.59 8.76 -12.23
N ALA A 280 12.27 7.54 -12.66
CA ALA A 280 13.18 6.40 -12.57
C ALA A 280 14.50 6.68 -13.32
N LEU A 281 14.42 7.19 -14.56
CA LEU A 281 15.61 7.55 -15.35
C LEU A 281 16.46 8.64 -14.68
N GLU A 282 15.84 9.63 -14.05
CA GLU A 282 16.56 10.66 -13.29
C GLU A 282 17.33 10.04 -12.11
N LEU A 283 16.72 9.10 -11.37
CA LEU A 283 17.36 8.42 -10.24
C LEU A 283 18.50 7.48 -10.66
N GLU A 284 18.45 6.91 -11.86
CA GLU A 284 19.57 6.14 -12.41
C GLU A 284 20.79 7.02 -12.74
N GLN A 285 20.58 8.30 -13.07
CA GLN A 285 21.67 9.24 -13.35
C GLN A 285 22.38 9.76 -12.10
N VAL A 286 21.76 9.59 -10.92
CA VAL A 286 22.40 9.92 -9.65
C VAL A 286 23.61 9.01 -9.47
N LYS A 287 24.80 9.57 -9.31
CA LYS A 287 26.01 8.77 -9.07
C LYS A 287 25.90 8.04 -7.73
N ASP A 288 26.39 6.80 -7.69
CA ASP A 288 26.46 6.05 -6.45
C ASP A 288 27.29 6.85 -5.43
N VAL A 289 26.74 6.98 -4.24
CA VAL A 289 27.38 7.68 -3.13
C VAL A 289 28.15 6.64 -2.33
N GLU A 290 29.44 6.88 -2.11
CA GLU A 290 30.29 6.07 -1.22
C GLU A 290 29.74 6.04 0.21
#